data_AF-A0A7X3A7R2-F1
#
_entry.id   AF-A0A7X3A7R2-F1
#
_cell.length_a   1.000
_cell.length_b   1.000
_cell.length_c   1.000
_cell.angle_alpha   90.00
_cell.angle_beta   90.00
_cell.angle_gamma   90.00
#
_symmetry.space_group_name_H-M   'P 1'
#
loop_
_entity.id
_entity.type
_entity.pdbx_description
1 polymer ?
#
loop_
_entity_poly.entity_id
_entity_poly.type
_entity_poly.pdbx_seq_one_letter_code
_entity_poly.pdbx_strand_id
1 'polypeptide(L)'
;MNYGKHFVGLRYRKHPPQRAMDCSSFVQSVYAKYGISLPRTAIEQSLFGSFVPKNDLRIGDLLFFYVPGKYPFKDIVGHVAIYAGNQTFIHCVAPYKVVITKMSKPYWKKTYLFSKRISALRANRY
;
A
#
# COMPACT_ATOMS: atom_id res chain seq x y z
N MET A 1 -12.41 2.99 14.33
CA MET A 1 -13.15 2.92 13.04
C MET A 1 -12.39 1.99 12.08
N ASN A 2 -13.08 1.00 11.53
CA ASN A 2 -12.50 -0.12 10.79
C ASN A 2 -12.61 0.14 9.28
N TYR A 3 -11.73 0.98 8.74
CA TYR A 3 -11.73 1.42 7.32
C TYR A 3 -11.66 0.25 6.33
N GLY A 4 -11.14 -0.88 6.78
CA GLY A 4 -10.91 -2.08 6.02
C GLY A 4 -12.08 -2.63 5.22
N LYS A 5 -13.31 -2.62 5.78
CA LYS A 5 -14.46 -3.25 5.13
C LYS A 5 -14.91 -2.53 3.85
N HIS A 6 -14.47 -1.30 3.60
CA HIS A 6 -14.86 -0.53 2.41
C HIS A 6 -13.97 -0.78 1.17
N PHE A 7 -12.81 -1.43 1.33
CA PHE A 7 -11.91 -1.70 0.20
C PHE A 7 -12.29 -2.94 -0.63
N VAL A 8 -13.14 -3.83 -0.08
CA VAL A 8 -13.54 -5.11 -0.69
C VAL A 8 -14.52 -4.94 -1.87
N GLY A 9 -15.09 -3.75 -2.06
CA GLY A 9 -16.10 -3.47 -3.09
C GLY A 9 -15.67 -2.47 -4.17
N LEU A 10 -14.41 -2.00 -4.18
CA LEU A 10 -13.95 -1.06 -5.19
C LEU A 10 -13.79 -1.75 -6.55
N ARG A 11 -14.89 -1.83 -7.32
CA ARG A 11 -14.82 -1.94 -8.79
C ARG A 11 -14.09 -0.71 -9.30
N TYR A 12 -12.78 -0.83 -9.49
CA TYR A 12 -11.96 0.25 -10.02
C TYR A 12 -12.37 0.49 -11.48
N ARG A 13 -13.15 1.55 -11.70
CA ARG A 13 -13.61 1.96 -13.03
C ARG A 13 -12.80 3.17 -13.49
N LYS A 14 -12.25 3.03 -14.69
CA LYS A 14 -11.62 4.04 -15.57
C LYS A 14 -10.15 4.37 -15.29
N HIS A 15 -9.36 4.20 -16.35
CA HIS A 15 -7.98 4.62 -16.52
C HIS A 15 -7.78 6.10 -16.16
N PRO A 16 -7.05 6.45 -15.08
CA PRO A 16 -6.37 7.74 -15.03
C PRO A 16 -5.24 7.74 -16.08
N PRO A 17 -4.73 8.90 -16.51
CA PRO A 17 -3.77 8.99 -17.61
C PRO A 17 -2.58 8.05 -17.39
N GLN A 18 -2.29 7.24 -18.42
CA GLN A 18 -1.38 6.09 -18.46
C GLN A 18 0.10 6.40 -18.14
N ARG A 19 0.45 7.61 -17.69
CA ARG A 19 1.83 8.06 -17.47
C ARG A 19 2.24 8.19 -15.99
N ALA A 20 1.33 8.01 -15.03
CA ALA A 20 1.65 8.31 -13.62
C ALA A 20 1.14 7.30 -12.56
N MET A 21 0.56 6.15 -12.95
CA MET A 21 0.03 5.19 -11.96
C MET A 21 1.08 4.19 -11.46
N ASP A 22 1.88 4.57 -10.48
CA ASP A 22 2.71 3.63 -9.71
C ASP A 22 2.01 3.14 -8.43
N CYS A 23 2.66 2.24 -7.71
CA CYS A 23 2.15 1.67 -6.46
C CYS A 23 1.71 2.74 -5.43
N SER A 24 2.49 3.80 -5.26
CA SER A 24 2.22 4.87 -4.31
C SER A 24 1.10 5.81 -4.76
N SER A 25 0.98 6.12 -6.05
CA SER A 25 -0.15 6.89 -6.58
C SER A 25 -1.48 6.13 -6.48
N PHE A 26 -1.45 4.79 -6.62
CA PHE A 26 -2.63 3.96 -6.41
C PHE A 26 -3.09 4.07 -4.96
N VAL A 27 -2.16 3.93 -4.00
CA VAL A 27 -2.44 4.09 -2.57
C VAL A 27 -2.98 5.49 -2.27
N GLN A 28 -2.33 6.55 -2.77
CA GLN A 28 -2.83 7.93 -2.65
C GLN A 28 -4.29 8.04 -3.11
N SER A 29 -4.60 7.53 -4.31
CA SER A 29 -5.95 7.64 -4.89
C SER A 29 -7.01 6.90 -4.07
N VAL A 30 -6.61 5.82 -3.39
CA VAL A 30 -7.51 5.04 -2.53
C VAL A 30 -7.75 5.78 -1.21
N TYR A 31 -6.71 6.29 -0.55
CA TYR A 31 -6.84 7.00 0.73
C TYR A 31 -7.47 8.39 0.60
N ALA A 32 -7.24 9.08 -0.51
CA ALA A 32 -7.86 10.39 -0.79
C ALA A 32 -9.39 10.31 -0.79
N LYS A 33 -9.99 9.19 -1.21
CA LYS A 33 -11.45 8.96 -1.14
C LYS A 33 -11.99 8.92 0.28
N TYR A 34 -11.13 8.73 1.28
CA TYR A 34 -11.45 8.73 2.70
C TYR A 34 -10.90 9.98 3.41
N GLY A 35 -10.55 11.03 2.66
CA GLY A 35 -10.06 12.30 3.20
C GLY A 35 -8.65 12.24 3.78
N ILE A 36 -7.87 11.21 3.45
CA ILE A 36 -6.49 11.05 3.94
C ILE A 36 -5.53 11.41 2.80
N SER A 37 -4.78 12.49 2.99
CA SER A 37 -3.68 12.84 2.09
C SER A 37 -2.43 12.05 2.46
N LEU A 38 -1.81 11.40 1.48
CA LEU A 38 -0.56 10.68 1.62
C LEU A 38 0.49 11.29 0.69
N PRO A 39 1.78 11.24 1.04
CA PRO A 39 2.84 11.75 0.17
C PRO A 39 2.99 10.92 -1.11
N ARG A 40 3.75 11.46 -2.09
CA ARG A 40 3.79 10.94 -3.47
C ARG A 40 4.51 9.61 -3.57
N THR A 41 5.54 9.35 -2.77
CA THR A 41 6.40 8.17 -2.92
C THR A 41 6.11 7.10 -1.86
N ALA A 42 6.40 5.84 -2.19
CA ALA A 42 6.26 4.73 -1.25
C ALA A 42 7.16 4.89 -0.01
N ILE A 43 8.36 5.47 -0.18
CA ILE A 43 9.29 5.77 0.91
C ILE A 43 8.65 6.75 1.89
N GLU A 44 8.17 7.89 1.40
CA GLU A 44 7.53 8.89 2.26
C GLU A 44 6.28 8.31 2.93
N GLN A 45 5.46 7.55 2.20
CA GLN A 45 4.26 6.89 2.76
C GLN A 45 4.61 5.95 3.92
N SER A 46 5.80 5.33 3.89
CA SER A 46 6.26 4.42 4.96
C SER A 46 6.56 5.13 6.29
N LEU A 47 6.73 6.45 6.26
CA LEU A 47 6.93 7.28 7.44
C LEU A 47 5.61 7.61 8.16
N PHE A 48 4.47 7.36 7.52
CA PHE A 48 3.15 7.70 8.07
C PHE A 48 2.51 6.54 8.82
N GLY A 49 1.75 6.90 9.84
CA GLY A 49 1.02 5.94 10.67
C GLY A 49 1.90 5.18 11.65
N SER A 50 1.30 4.17 12.28
CA SER A 50 1.95 3.36 13.32
C SER A 50 2.33 2.00 12.79
N PHE A 51 3.44 1.44 13.27
CA PHE A 51 3.84 0.06 12.93
C PHE A 51 2.75 -0.94 13.32
N VAL A 52 2.55 -1.95 12.46
CA VAL A 52 1.62 -3.05 12.70
C VAL A 52 2.39 -4.36 12.61
N PRO A 53 2.33 -5.22 13.63
CA PRO A 53 2.83 -6.59 13.53
C PRO A 53 2.05 -7.38 12.48
N LYS A 54 2.73 -8.27 11.75
CA LYS A 54 2.12 -9.08 10.67
C LYS A 54 0.88 -9.87 11.12
N ASN A 55 0.83 -10.27 12.39
CA ASN A 55 -0.29 -11.03 12.97
C ASN A 55 -1.48 -10.16 13.42
N ASP A 56 -1.36 -8.82 13.43
CA ASP A 56 -2.45 -7.86 13.69
C ASP A 56 -2.83 -7.09 12.41
N LEU A 57 -2.52 -7.61 11.22
CA LEU A 57 -2.89 -6.96 9.98
C LEU A 57 -4.41 -6.85 9.84
N ARG A 58 -4.88 -5.64 9.54
CA ARG A 58 -6.28 -5.30 9.28
C ARG A 58 -6.40 -4.74 7.88
N ILE A 59 -7.57 -4.99 7.27
CA ILE A 59 -7.82 -4.50 5.92
C ILE A 59 -7.63 -2.97 5.91
N GLY A 60 -6.91 -2.46 4.91
CA GLY A 60 -6.53 -1.05 4.85
C GLY A 60 -5.22 -0.71 5.58
N ASP A 61 -4.47 -1.68 6.12
CA ASP A 61 -3.07 -1.43 6.50
C ASP A 61 -2.18 -1.37 5.25
N LEU A 62 -1.19 -0.48 5.26
CA LEU A 62 -0.18 -0.39 4.21
C LEU A 62 0.90 -1.44 4.44
N LEU A 63 1.24 -2.18 3.39
CA LEU A 63 2.33 -3.15 3.37
C LEU A 63 3.48 -2.59 2.53
N PHE A 64 4.69 -2.61 3.07
CA PHE A 64 5.88 -2.09 2.40
C PHE A 64 6.84 -3.22 2.05
N PHE A 65 7.44 -3.12 0.87
CA PHE A 65 8.35 -4.12 0.31
C PHE A 65 9.57 -3.44 -0.28
N TYR A 66 10.70 -4.12 -0.23
CA TYR A 66 11.86 -3.73 -1.04
C TYR A 66 11.72 -4.28 -2.46
N VAL A 67 12.42 -3.69 -3.43
CA VAL A 67 12.47 -4.17 -4.81
C VAL A 67 13.92 -4.55 -5.14
N PRO A 68 14.23 -5.85 -5.35
CA PRO A 68 15.58 -6.29 -5.70
C PRO A 68 16.12 -5.50 -6.91
N GLY A 69 17.35 -4.98 -6.80
CA GLY A 69 18.01 -4.24 -7.87
C GLY A 69 17.55 -2.80 -8.09
N LYS A 70 16.52 -2.33 -7.36
CA LYS A 70 16.06 -0.93 -7.43
C LYS A 70 16.90 0.01 -6.55
N TYR A 71 17.35 -0.48 -5.41
CA TYR A 71 18.14 0.27 -4.42
C TYR A 71 19.35 -0.57 -3.97
N PRO A 72 20.42 0.06 -3.46
CA PRO A 72 21.63 -0.63 -3.00
C PRO A 72 21.37 -1.56 -1.80
N PHE A 73 20.37 -1.24 -0.97
CA PHE A 73 20.05 -1.98 0.25
C PHE A 73 18.63 -2.57 0.21
N LYS A 74 18.45 -3.71 0.89
CA LYS A 74 17.19 -4.48 0.92
C LYS A 74 16.20 -4.01 1.99
N ASP A 75 16.54 -3.00 2.77
CA ASP A 75 15.70 -2.36 3.79
C ASP A 75 15.00 -1.10 3.25
N ILE A 76 15.38 -0.63 2.06
CA ILE A 76 14.77 0.54 1.42
C ILE A 76 13.43 0.14 0.79
N VAL A 77 12.38 0.86 1.18
CA VAL A 77 11.04 0.72 0.62
C VAL A 77 11.04 1.05 -0.87
N GLY A 78 10.64 0.09 -1.69
CA GLY A 78 10.53 0.28 -3.13
C GLY A 78 9.15 0.03 -3.71
N HIS A 79 8.24 -0.55 -2.92
CA HIS A 79 6.87 -0.84 -3.31
C HIS A 79 5.93 -0.75 -2.09
N VAL A 80 4.68 -0.32 -2.34
CA VAL A 80 3.61 -0.25 -1.33
C VAL A 80 2.35 -0.94 -1.83
N ALA A 81 1.62 -1.58 -0.91
CA ALA A 81 0.34 -2.23 -1.15
C ALA A 81 -0.65 -1.95 -0.02
N ILE A 82 -1.92 -2.25 -0.24
CA ILE A 82 -2.98 -2.18 0.78
C ILE A 82 -3.40 -3.60 1.14
N TYR A 83 -3.35 -3.96 2.42
CA TYR A 83 -3.85 -5.25 2.87
C TYR A 83 -5.35 -5.37 2.62
N ALA A 84 -5.75 -6.46 1.96
CA ALA A 84 -7.11 -6.72 1.50
C ALA A 84 -7.81 -7.81 2.34
N GLY A 85 -7.15 -8.30 3.40
CA GLY A 85 -7.67 -9.38 4.24
C GLY A 85 -7.28 -10.76 3.73
N ASN A 86 -7.55 -11.81 4.51
CA ASN A 86 -7.30 -13.21 4.12
C ASN A 86 -5.88 -13.48 3.60
N GLN A 87 -4.87 -12.84 4.20
CA GLN A 87 -3.46 -12.91 3.75
C GLN A 87 -3.28 -12.46 2.29
N THR A 88 -4.11 -11.53 1.82
CA THR A 88 -4.02 -10.92 0.49
C THR A 88 -3.84 -9.42 0.57
N PHE A 89 -3.31 -8.83 -0.50
CA PHE A 89 -3.17 -7.39 -0.64
C PHE A 89 -3.44 -6.96 -2.08
N ILE A 90 -3.87 -5.71 -2.23
CA ILE A 90 -4.10 -5.06 -3.52
C ILE A 90 -2.99 -4.04 -3.78
N HIS A 91 -2.48 -4.01 -5.01
CA HIS A 91 -1.38 -3.14 -5.41
C HIS A 91 -1.37 -2.93 -6.92
N CYS A 92 -0.76 -1.83 -7.35
CA CYS A 92 -0.45 -1.57 -8.76
C CYS A 92 0.95 -2.09 -9.09
N VAL A 93 1.05 -3.05 -10.02
CA VAL A 93 2.32 -3.52 -10.59
C VAL A 93 2.60 -2.81 -11.91
N ALA A 94 3.88 -2.60 -12.22
CA ALA A 94 4.28 -2.03 -13.48
C ALA A 94 3.98 -2.98 -14.67
N PRO A 95 3.61 -2.44 -15.84
CA PRO A 95 3.13 -1.08 -16.09
C PRO A 95 1.60 -1.01 -15.86
N TYR A 96 1.17 -0.44 -14.74
CA TYR A 96 -0.20 0.03 -14.49
C TYR A 96 -1.30 -1.02 -14.26
N LYS A 97 -0.98 -2.21 -13.76
CA LYS A 97 -1.98 -3.25 -13.47
C LYS A 97 -2.27 -3.35 -11.98
N VAL A 98 -3.51 -3.07 -11.58
CA VAL A 98 -3.98 -3.35 -10.22
C VAL A 98 -4.31 -4.84 -10.10
N VAL A 99 -3.71 -5.52 -9.14
CA VAL A 99 -3.92 -6.96 -8.90
C VAL A 99 -4.09 -7.23 -7.41
N ILE A 100 -4.74 -8.36 -7.10
CA ILE A 100 -4.80 -8.92 -5.75
C ILE A 100 -3.82 -10.09 -5.68
N THR A 101 -2.95 -10.08 -4.68
CA THR A 101 -1.91 -11.08 -4.51
C THR A 101 -1.93 -11.67 -3.10
N LYS A 102 -1.70 -12.99 -2.99
CA LYS A 102 -1.48 -13.67 -1.71
C LYS A 102 -0.08 -13.33 -1.16
N MET A 103 -0.01 -13.03 0.14
CA MET A 103 1.25 -12.81 0.87
C MET A 103 2.17 -14.04 0.89
N SER A 104 1.62 -15.24 0.70
CA SER A 104 2.38 -16.48 0.66
C SER A 104 3.19 -16.67 -0.62
N LYS A 105 2.96 -15.87 -1.67
CA LYS A 105 3.75 -15.95 -2.91
C LYS A 105 5.24 -15.71 -2.60
N PRO A 106 6.18 -16.56 -3.08
CA PRO A 106 7.58 -16.53 -2.67
C PRO A 106 8.25 -15.15 -2.76
N TYR A 107 8.04 -14.44 -3.87
CA TYR A 107 8.56 -13.09 -4.06
C TYR A 107 8.09 -12.12 -2.96
N TRP A 108 6.77 -12.03 -2.75
CA TRP A 108 6.16 -11.10 -1.79
C TRP A 108 6.43 -11.49 -0.34
N LYS A 109 6.55 -12.79 -0.05
CA LYS A 109 6.99 -13.28 1.26
C LYS A 109 8.43 -12.85 1.54
N LYS A 110 9.32 -12.94 0.53
CA LYS A 110 10.74 -12.59 0.64
C LYS A 110 10.96 -11.08 0.73
N THR A 111 10.19 -10.29 0.00
CA THR A 111 10.42 -8.84 -0.12
C THR A 111 9.70 -7.99 0.93
N TYR A 112 8.83 -8.60 1.73
CA TYR A 112 8.08 -7.90 2.78
C TYR A 112 9.02 -7.30 3.83
N LEU A 113 8.85 -6.01 4.11
CA LEU A 113 9.61 -5.27 5.13
C LEU A 113 8.78 -5.14 6.41
N PHE A 114 7.70 -4.38 6.34
CA PHE A 114 6.85 -4.04 7.48
C PHE A 114 5.49 -3.51 7.02
N SER A 115 4.61 -3.27 7.98
CA SER A 115 3.30 -2.69 7.75
C SER A 115 3.02 -1.48 8.63
N LYS A 116 2.20 -0.55 8.12
CA LYS A 116 1.74 0.64 8.84
C LYS A 116 0.22 0.76 8.80
N ARG A 117 -0.36 1.22 9.90
CA ARG A 117 -1.77 1.62 9.99
C ARG A 117 -1.87 3.11 10.00
N ILE A 118 -2.59 3.67 9.03
CA ILE A 118 -2.87 5.09 8.98
C ILE A 118 -4.09 5.38 9.86
N SER A 119 -3.88 6.15 10.93
CA SER A 119 -4.96 6.67 11.78
C SER A 119 -5.26 8.13 11.40
N ALA A 120 -6.55 8.48 11.24
CA ALA A 120 -6.99 9.81 10.83
C ALA A 120 -6.39 10.97 11.66
N LEU A 121 -6.02 10.72 12.93
CA LEU A 121 -5.45 11.72 13.85
C LEU A 121 -4.08 12.28 13.43
N ARG A 122 -3.36 11.66 12.49
CA ARG A 122 -2.03 12.12 12.04
C ARG A 122 -1.95 12.56 10.58
N ALA A 123 -3.04 12.46 9.82
CA ALA A 123 -3.06 12.83 8.41
C ALA A 123 -3.20 14.36 8.17
N ASN A 124 -3.55 15.13 9.20
CA ASN A 124 -3.85 16.56 9.12
C ASN A 124 -2.75 17.48 9.69
N ARG A 125 -1.46 17.13 9.55
CA ARG A 125 -0.38 18.07 9.86
C ARG A 125 0.54 18.28 8.67
N TYR A 126 0.08 19.11 7.74
CA TYR A 126 0.90 20.00 6.92
C TYR A 126 0.15 21.31 6.77
#